data_AF-A0A9D8R6J5-F1
#
_entry.id   AF-A0A9D8R6J5-F1
#
_cell.length_a   1.000
_cell.length_b   1.000
_cell.length_c   1.000
_cell.angle_alpha   90.00
_cell.angle_beta   90.00
_cell.angle_gamma   90.00
#
_symmetry.space_group_name_H-M   'P 1'
#
loop_
_entity.id
_entity.type
_entity.pdbx_description
1 polymer ?
#
loop_
_entity_poly.entity_id
_entity_poly.type
_entity_poly.pdbx_seq_one_letter_code
_entity_poly.pdbx_strand_id
1 'polypeptide(L)'
;MNFFSKLFGKKTAEEHRTGGMEDYMTLIRVYFQAVLATRLGITNLAALPDLRVFKATLHIPTANNKLGVAEKSRCRKIMKELYKTDDTFFDEIDASIKKNCKKPQDIQPYLIQFQGFTQDIMMLTSNLMKFKLRLPGFLKKALYTMTEKTVNDIFTKNDYSDAGVMKAVVAVRQYDKRLGFSQKWVTDFVYQVVMLAKKEKPKDDGK
;
A
#
# COMPACT_ATOMS: atom_id res chain seq x y z
N MET A 1 -10.37 0.96 -12.83
CA MET A 1 -9.87 -0.04 -13.84
C MET A 1 -8.35 0.11 -13.96
N ASN A 2 -7.61 -0.22 -12.90
CA ASN A 2 -6.16 -0.14 -12.85
C ASN A 2 -5.73 -0.96 -11.60
N PHE A 3 -4.94 -2.03 -11.57
CA PHE A 3 -4.09 -2.81 -12.50
C PHE A 3 -4.76 -3.30 -13.80
N PHE A 4 -6.05 -3.00 -13.94
CA PHE A 4 -6.95 -3.57 -14.91
C PHE A 4 -7.05 -2.76 -16.22
N SER A 5 -5.89 -2.38 -16.78
CA SER A 5 -5.72 -1.71 -18.08
C SER A 5 -6.30 -2.50 -19.28
N LYS A 6 -5.56 -3.53 -19.75
CA LYS A 6 -5.98 -4.39 -20.88
C LYS A 6 -5.55 -5.88 -21.03
N LEU A 7 -4.97 -6.64 -20.09
CA LEU A 7 -4.23 -6.30 -18.87
C LEU A 7 -3.11 -5.32 -19.27
N PHE A 8 -2.42 -5.69 -20.36
CA PHE A 8 -1.74 -4.85 -21.35
C PHE A 8 -2.12 -5.38 -22.75
N GLY A 9 -2.67 -4.57 -23.68
CA GLY A 9 -3.23 -5.17 -24.92
C GLY A 9 -4.05 -4.33 -25.92
N LYS A 10 -3.95 -3.00 -25.96
CA LYS A 10 -4.14 -2.20 -27.20
C LYS A 10 -3.32 -0.92 -27.05
N LYS A 11 -2.55 -0.59 -28.09
CA LYS A 11 -2.10 0.79 -28.34
C LYS A 11 -3.24 1.49 -29.08
N THR A 12 -3.88 2.49 -28.49
CA THR A 12 -4.64 3.57 -29.17
C THR A 12 -5.18 4.52 -28.11
N ALA A 13 -4.83 5.80 -28.22
CA ALA A 13 -5.42 6.99 -27.57
C ALA A 13 -5.62 6.99 -26.04
N GLU A 14 -5.16 8.10 -25.43
CA GLU A 14 -5.36 8.53 -24.03
C GLU A 14 -4.69 7.72 -22.91
N GLU A 15 -4.20 8.45 -21.89
CA GLU A 15 -3.30 7.93 -20.85
C GLU A 15 -4.03 7.14 -19.75
N HIS A 16 -4.49 5.93 -20.03
CA HIS A 16 -4.80 4.98 -18.94
C HIS A 16 -3.49 4.46 -18.31
N ARG A 17 -3.05 5.19 -17.28
CA ARG A 17 -1.74 5.10 -16.60
C ARG A 17 -1.56 3.79 -15.82
N THR A 18 -1.18 2.72 -16.53
CA THR A 18 -0.91 1.40 -15.93
C THR A 18 0.16 1.50 -14.83
N GLY A 19 -0.11 0.94 -13.66
CA GLY A 19 0.68 1.16 -12.45
C GLY A 19 0.26 2.41 -11.68
N GLY A 20 -1.05 2.63 -11.51
CA GLY A 20 -1.64 3.70 -10.70
C GLY A 20 -1.74 3.36 -9.20
N MET A 21 -2.49 4.19 -8.47
CA MET A 21 -2.76 4.06 -7.04
C MET A 21 -3.73 2.90 -6.73
N GLU A 22 -4.76 2.69 -7.56
CA GLU A 22 -5.70 1.56 -7.47
C GLU A 22 -4.93 0.21 -7.58
N ASP A 23 -3.99 0.12 -8.52
CA ASP A 23 -3.07 -0.99 -8.72
C ASP A 23 -2.18 -1.23 -7.49
N TYR A 24 -1.54 -0.17 -6.99
CA TYR A 24 -0.55 -0.23 -5.92
C TYR A 24 -1.18 -0.72 -4.61
N MET A 25 -2.32 -0.14 -4.24
CA MET A 25 -3.08 -0.57 -3.07
C MET A 25 -3.61 -2.00 -3.23
N THR A 26 -3.98 -2.41 -4.45
CA THR A 26 -4.41 -3.79 -4.73
C THR A 26 -3.25 -4.78 -4.62
N LEU A 27 -2.07 -4.47 -5.14
CA LEU A 27 -0.88 -5.30 -5.02
C LEU A 27 -0.43 -5.44 -3.56
N ILE A 28 -0.55 -4.39 -2.73
CA ILE A 28 -0.32 -4.50 -1.28
C ILE A 28 -1.31 -5.51 -0.64
N ARG A 29 -2.62 -5.42 -0.94
CA ARG A 29 -3.60 -6.39 -0.41
C ARG A 29 -3.34 -7.83 -0.88
N VAL A 30 -2.95 -8.00 -2.14
CA VAL A 30 -2.49 -9.29 -2.70
C VAL A 30 -1.29 -9.82 -1.91
N TYR A 31 -0.29 -8.98 -1.62
CA TYR A 31 0.89 -9.40 -0.87
C TYR A 31 0.52 -9.86 0.54
N PHE A 32 -0.27 -9.06 1.26
CA PHE A 32 -0.79 -9.42 2.58
C PHE A 32 -1.51 -10.78 2.55
N GLN A 33 -2.42 -10.98 1.60
CA GLN A 33 -3.18 -12.23 1.47
C GLN A 33 -2.29 -13.42 1.08
N ALA A 34 -1.26 -13.23 0.26
CA ALA A 34 -0.29 -14.27 -0.09
C ALA A 34 0.57 -14.69 1.11
N VAL A 35 0.97 -13.73 1.96
CA VAL A 35 1.67 -13.99 3.22
C VAL A 35 0.76 -14.72 4.22
N LEU A 36 -0.50 -14.30 4.35
CA LEU A 36 -1.48 -14.98 5.19
C LEU A 36 -1.72 -16.43 4.72
N ALA A 37 -1.86 -16.66 3.41
CA ALA A 37 -2.02 -17.99 2.83
C ALA A 37 -0.85 -18.93 3.17
N THR A 38 0.37 -18.49 2.89
CA THR A 38 1.59 -19.29 3.11
C THR A 38 1.87 -19.55 4.59
N ARG A 39 1.53 -18.61 5.48
CA ARG A 39 1.78 -18.73 6.92
C ARG A 39 0.73 -19.53 7.69
N LEU A 40 -0.54 -19.49 7.25
CA LEU A 40 -1.66 -20.14 7.94
C LEU A 40 -2.20 -21.39 7.22
N GLY A 41 -1.56 -21.79 6.11
CA GLY A 41 -1.94 -23.00 5.36
C GLY A 41 -3.28 -22.89 4.63
N ILE A 42 -3.68 -21.68 4.24
CA ILE A 42 -5.01 -21.42 3.65
C ILE A 42 -5.07 -22.03 2.25
N THR A 43 -5.95 -23.01 2.05
CA THR A 43 -6.18 -23.69 0.75
C THR A 43 -7.41 -23.16 0.01
N ASN A 44 -8.33 -22.48 0.68
CA ASN A 44 -9.55 -21.93 0.07
C ASN A 44 -9.34 -20.48 -0.40
N LEU A 45 -9.30 -20.27 -1.72
CA LEU A 45 -9.19 -18.93 -2.35
C LEU A 45 -10.39 -18.01 -2.07
N ALA A 46 -11.55 -18.52 -1.65
CA ALA A 46 -12.68 -17.66 -1.27
C ALA A 46 -12.39 -16.78 -0.04
N ALA A 47 -11.47 -17.22 0.84
CA ALA A 47 -11.05 -16.45 2.01
C ALA A 47 -10.08 -15.29 1.68
N LEU A 48 -9.59 -15.21 0.43
CA LEU A 48 -8.50 -14.32 0.01
C LEU A 48 -8.84 -13.70 -1.37
N PRO A 49 -9.77 -12.72 -1.42
CA PRO A 49 -10.40 -12.28 -2.66
C PRO A 49 -9.45 -11.59 -3.64
N ASP A 50 -8.58 -10.68 -3.19
CA ASP A 50 -7.59 -10.02 -4.05
C ASP A 50 -6.58 -11.04 -4.60
N LEU A 51 -6.12 -11.97 -3.75
CA LEU A 51 -5.21 -13.05 -4.14
C LEU A 51 -5.84 -13.96 -5.20
N ARG A 52 -7.12 -14.30 -5.05
CA ARG A 52 -7.89 -15.10 -6.00
C ARG A 52 -7.99 -14.42 -7.36
N VAL A 53 -8.31 -13.13 -7.38
CA VAL A 53 -8.36 -12.32 -8.61
C VAL A 53 -6.97 -12.26 -9.25
N PHE A 54 -5.94 -11.87 -8.50
CA PHE A 54 -4.57 -11.76 -8.99
C PHE A 54 -4.02 -13.08 -9.57
N LYS A 55 -4.25 -14.20 -8.88
CA LYS A 55 -3.86 -15.55 -9.34
C LYS A 55 -4.56 -15.92 -10.65
N ALA A 56 -5.86 -15.66 -10.77
CA ALA A 56 -6.63 -15.95 -11.98
C ALA A 56 -6.21 -15.05 -13.15
N THR A 57 -6.17 -13.74 -12.95
CA THR A 57 -5.81 -12.73 -13.97
C THR A 57 -4.40 -12.90 -14.54
N LEU A 58 -3.45 -13.39 -13.73
CA LEU A 58 -2.07 -13.64 -14.16
C LEU A 58 -1.75 -15.13 -14.38
N HIS A 59 -2.76 -16.00 -14.38
CA HIS A 59 -2.64 -17.46 -14.55
C HIS A 59 -1.52 -18.10 -13.72
N ILE A 60 -1.36 -17.68 -12.46
CA ILE A 60 -0.23 -18.08 -11.62
C ILE A 60 -0.43 -19.53 -11.14
N PRO A 61 0.48 -20.48 -11.47
CA PRO A 61 0.39 -21.85 -10.99
C PRO A 61 0.62 -21.92 -9.47
N THR A 62 -0.02 -22.87 -8.80
CA THR A 62 0.20 -23.11 -7.37
C THR A 62 1.55 -23.82 -7.17
N ALA A 63 2.50 -23.18 -6.48
CA ALA A 63 3.79 -23.79 -6.18
C ALA A 63 3.71 -24.66 -4.92
N ASN A 64 4.35 -25.84 -4.95
CA ASN A 64 4.52 -26.75 -3.81
C ASN A 64 3.20 -27.09 -3.07
N ASN A 65 2.09 -27.17 -3.83
CA ASN A 65 0.72 -27.36 -3.33
C ASN A 65 0.26 -26.34 -2.26
N LYS A 66 0.88 -25.15 -2.20
CA LYS A 66 0.59 -24.10 -1.22
C LYS A 66 0.22 -22.79 -1.92
N LEU A 67 -0.94 -22.25 -1.58
CA LEU A 67 -1.35 -20.92 -2.06
C LEU A 67 -0.46 -19.83 -1.46
N GLY A 68 -0.28 -18.76 -2.23
CA GLY A 68 0.49 -17.58 -1.85
C GLY A 68 1.98 -17.69 -2.14
N VAL A 69 2.56 -18.88 -2.37
CA VAL A 69 4.02 -19.02 -2.60
C VAL A 69 4.42 -18.34 -3.92
N ALA A 70 3.78 -18.73 -5.03
CA ALA A 70 4.06 -18.18 -6.34
C ALA A 70 3.51 -16.75 -6.49
N GLU A 71 2.36 -16.48 -5.88
CA GLU A 71 1.67 -15.20 -5.92
C GLU A 71 2.45 -14.13 -5.15
N LYS A 72 3.00 -14.43 -3.96
CA LYS A 72 3.90 -13.55 -3.18
C LYS A 72 5.14 -13.19 -3.99
N SER A 73 5.77 -14.18 -4.62
CA SER A 73 6.94 -13.98 -5.47
C SER A 73 6.63 -13.09 -6.68
N ARG A 74 5.55 -13.39 -7.42
CA ARG A 74 5.14 -12.59 -8.59
C ARG A 74 4.70 -11.17 -8.21
N CYS A 75 3.99 -11.01 -7.09
CA CYS A 75 3.58 -9.71 -6.55
C CYS A 75 4.78 -8.87 -6.13
N ARG A 76 5.75 -9.44 -5.38
CA ARG A 76 7.02 -8.77 -5.05
C ARG A 76 7.71 -8.28 -6.34
N LYS A 77 7.88 -9.16 -7.33
CA LYS A 77 8.52 -8.80 -8.62
C LYS A 77 7.83 -7.61 -9.30
N ILE A 78 6.51 -7.67 -9.49
CA ILE A 78 5.73 -6.58 -10.12
C ILE A 78 5.87 -5.26 -9.34
N MET A 79 5.83 -5.32 -8.01
CA MET A 79 5.95 -4.12 -7.18
C MET A 79 7.36 -3.51 -7.17
N LYS A 80 8.42 -4.32 -7.29
CA LYS A 80 9.80 -3.85 -7.50
C LYS A 80 9.97 -3.26 -8.90
N GLU A 81 9.35 -3.86 -9.92
CA GLU A 81 9.43 -3.40 -11.32
C GLU A 81 8.70 -2.06 -11.56
N LEU A 82 7.44 -1.94 -11.14
CA LEU A 82 6.59 -0.77 -11.43
C LEU A 82 6.82 0.41 -10.48
N TYR A 83 6.94 0.15 -9.17
CA TYR A 83 6.98 1.20 -8.14
C TYR A 83 8.36 1.42 -7.51
N LYS A 84 9.34 0.56 -7.83
CA LYS A 84 10.67 0.54 -7.20
C LYS A 84 10.62 0.32 -5.68
N THR A 85 9.63 -0.46 -5.24
CA THR A 85 9.48 -0.94 -3.86
C THR A 85 10.74 -1.70 -3.44
N ASP A 86 11.25 -1.45 -2.23
CA ASP A 86 12.43 -2.16 -1.70
C ASP A 86 12.06 -3.52 -1.05
N ASP A 87 13.04 -4.42 -0.84
CA ASP A 87 12.78 -5.67 -0.11
C ASP A 87 12.35 -5.44 1.35
N THR A 88 12.89 -4.43 2.06
CA THR A 88 12.53 -4.18 3.47
C THR A 88 11.04 -3.89 3.65
N PHE A 89 10.39 -3.28 2.66
CA PHE A 89 8.95 -3.00 2.68
C PHE A 89 8.13 -4.29 2.81
N PHE A 90 8.56 -5.37 2.15
CA PHE A 90 7.88 -6.64 2.18
C PHE A 90 8.24 -7.46 3.43
N ASP A 91 9.48 -7.34 3.90
CA ASP A 91 9.98 -8.08 5.05
C ASP A 91 9.35 -7.56 6.37
N GLU A 92 9.02 -6.27 6.46
CA GLU A 92 8.18 -5.72 7.54
C GLU A 92 6.73 -6.22 7.48
N ILE A 93 6.13 -6.41 6.29
CA ILE A 93 4.80 -7.03 6.15
C ILE A 93 4.84 -8.49 6.64
N ASP A 94 5.88 -9.24 6.26
CA ASP A 94 6.12 -10.61 6.74
C ASP A 94 6.27 -10.64 8.27
N ALA A 95 7.03 -9.71 8.86
CA ALA A 95 7.23 -9.59 10.29
C ALA A 95 5.92 -9.23 11.04
N SER A 96 5.16 -8.27 10.51
CA SER A 96 3.87 -7.86 11.08
C SER A 96 2.86 -8.99 11.08
N ILE A 97 2.71 -9.71 9.96
CA ILE A 97 1.80 -10.87 9.88
C ILE A 97 2.33 -12.03 10.74
N LYS A 98 3.65 -12.25 10.83
CA LYS A 98 4.28 -13.22 11.74
C LYS A 98 4.02 -12.91 13.22
N LYS A 99 3.97 -11.64 13.59
CA LYS A 99 3.62 -11.17 14.95
C LYS A 99 2.12 -11.36 15.22
N ASN A 100 1.27 -10.86 14.33
CA ASN A 100 -0.15 -10.60 14.60
C ASN A 100 -1.14 -11.70 14.18
N CYS A 101 -0.77 -12.59 13.27
CA CYS A 101 -1.65 -13.65 12.78
C CYS A 101 -1.04 -15.03 13.05
N LYS A 102 -1.64 -15.76 13.99
CA LYS A 102 -1.27 -17.12 14.41
C LYS A 102 -2.30 -18.17 13.95
N LYS A 103 -3.57 -17.77 13.85
CA LYS A 103 -4.72 -18.62 13.48
C LYS A 103 -5.65 -17.89 12.49
N PRO A 104 -6.53 -18.59 11.74
CA PRO A 104 -7.40 -17.96 10.75
C PRO A 104 -8.32 -16.85 11.29
N GLN A 105 -8.72 -16.94 12.57
CA GLN A 105 -9.57 -15.94 13.23
C GLN A 105 -8.87 -14.57 13.40
N ASP A 106 -7.53 -14.53 13.34
CA ASP A 106 -6.77 -13.29 13.47
C ASP A 106 -6.76 -12.47 12.17
N ILE A 107 -7.06 -13.12 11.03
CA ILE A 107 -6.93 -12.54 9.68
C ILE A 107 -7.81 -11.30 9.52
N GLN A 108 -9.12 -11.45 9.73
CA GLN A 108 -10.09 -10.39 9.43
C GLN A 108 -9.90 -9.16 10.34
N PRO A 109 -9.71 -9.29 11.67
CA PRO A 109 -9.37 -8.15 12.52
C PRO A 109 -8.05 -7.46 12.11
N TYR A 110 -7.03 -8.23 11.70
CA TYR A 110 -5.75 -7.66 11.25
C TYR A 110 -5.89 -6.86 9.95
N LEU A 111 -6.60 -7.40 8.95
CA LEU A 111 -6.86 -6.71 7.68
C LEU A 111 -7.71 -5.44 7.88
N ILE A 112 -8.71 -5.45 8.77
CA ILE A 112 -9.51 -4.26 9.11
C ILE A 112 -8.64 -3.16 9.72
N GLN A 113 -7.71 -3.49 10.64
CA GLN A 113 -6.77 -2.51 11.21
C GLN A 113 -5.82 -1.95 10.14
N PHE A 114 -5.34 -2.77 9.21
CA PHE A 114 -4.50 -2.29 8.12
C PHE A 114 -5.26 -1.37 7.14
N GLN A 115 -6.55 -1.65 6.90
CA GLN A 115 -7.42 -0.77 6.12
C GLN A 115 -7.66 0.56 6.84
N GLY A 116 -8.00 0.55 8.14
CA GLY A 116 -8.15 1.78 8.93
C GLY A 116 -6.86 2.60 8.98
N PHE A 117 -5.72 1.96 9.23
CA PHE A 117 -4.40 2.58 9.22
C PHE A 117 -4.08 3.26 7.89
N THR A 118 -4.24 2.56 6.76
CA THR A 118 -3.95 3.14 5.44
C THR A 118 -4.93 4.26 5.09
N GLN A 119 -6.21 4.15 5.45
CA GLN A 119 -7.21 5.20 5.27
C GLN A 119 -6.85 6.49 6.05
N ASP A 120 -6.59 6.38 7.36
CA ASP A 120 -6.27 7.53 8.19
C ASP A 120 -4.91 8.15 7.84
N ILE A 121 -3.90 7.32 7.49
CA ILE A 121 -2.62 7.80 6.95
C ILE A 121 -2.83 8.60 5.66
N MET A 122 -3.67 8.15 4.73
CA MET A 122 -3.95 8.88 3.49
C MET A 122 -4.73 10.19 3.76
N MET A 123 -5.68 10.20 4.70
CA MET A 123 -6.39 11.42 5.11
C MET A 123 -5.45 12.44 5.78
N LEU A 124 -4.61 11.99 6.72
CA LEU A 124 -3.60 12.83 7.38
C LEU A 124 -2.58 13.35 6.38
N THR A 125 -2.16 12.54 5.41
CA THR A 125 -1.30 12.98 4.30
C THR A 125 -1.97 14.11 3.51
N SER A 126 -3.23 13.95 3.10
CA SER A 126 -3.97 14.99 2.36
C SER A 126 -4.04 16.31 3.14
N ASN A 127 -4.37 16.25 4.44
CA ASN A 127 -4.49 17.43 5.30
C ASN A 127 -3.14 18.08 5.62
N LEU A 128 -2.18 17.32 6.15
CA LEU A 128 -0.87 17.82 6.62
C LEU A 128 0.13 18.08 5.49
N MET A 129 -0.14 17.60 4.27
CA MET A 129 0.65 17.87 3.07
C MET A 129 -0.07 18.77 2.05
N LYS A 130 -1.25 19.33 2.31
CA LYS A 130 -2.04 20.16 1.37
C LYS A 130 -1.23 21.22 0.60
N PHE A 131 -0.26 21.86 1.25
CA PHE A 131 0.70 22.79 0.61
C PHE A 131 1.92 22.07 0.02
N LYS A 132 2.52 21.11 0.73
CA LYS A 132 3.68 20.30 0.31
C LYS A 132 3.41 19.55 -1.01
N LEU A 133 2.17 19.12 -1.24
CA LEU A 133 1.68 18.47 -2.47
C LEU A 133 1.67 19.39 -3.70
N ARG A 134 1.83 20.71 -3.55
CA ARG A 134 1.95 21.66 -4.67
C ARG A 134 3.33 21.65 -5.33
N LEU A 135 4.38 21.18 -4.64
CA LEU A 135 5.74 21.19 -5.16
C LEU A 135 5.91 20.24 -6.37
N PRO A 136 6.66 20.61 -7.43
CA PRO A 136 6.78 19.79 -8.64
C PRO A 136 7.29 18.38 -8.40
N GLY A 137 6.74 17.40 -9.13
CA GLY A 137 7.06 15.97 -8.98
C GLY A 137 8.51 15.57 -9.31
N PHE A 138 9.28 16.46 -9.95
CA PHE A 138 10.72 16.26 -10.16
C PHE A 138 11.57 16.52 -8.90
N LEU A 139 11.06 17.27 -7.92
CA LEU A 139 11.74 17.55 -6.64
C LEU A 139 11.63 16.37 -5.66
N LYS A 140 11.91 15.15 -6.14
CA LYS A 140 11.75 13.87 -5.43
C LYS A 140 12.35 13.87 -4.02
N LYS A 141 13.59 14.36 -3.86
CA LYS A 141 14.27 14.42 -2.55
C LYS A 141 13.54 15.34 -1.57
N ALA A 142 13.08 16.51 -2.00
CA ALA A 142 12.31 17.42 -1.16
C ALA A 142 10.93 16.84 -0.80
N LEU A 143 10.24 16.21 -1.76
CA LEU A 143 8.98 15.51 -1.53
C LEU A 143 9.14 14.35 -0.51
N TYR A 144 10.25 13.61 -0.58
CA TYR A 144 10.58 12.56 0.39
C TYR A 144 10.81 13.14 1.79
N THR A 145 11.72 14.10 1.97
CA THR A 145 12.01 14.73 3.27
C THR A 145 10.78 15.41 3.89
N MET A 146 9.89 15.98 3.07
CA MET A 146 8.60 16.51 3.55
C MET A 146 7.60 15.41 3.94
N THR A 147 7.64 14.24 3.29
CA THR A 147 6.84 13.08 3.69
C THR A 147 7.35 12.54 5.03
N GLU A 148 8.66 12.29 5.11
CA GLU A 148 9.40 11.84 6.30
C GLU A 148 9.09 12.71 7.51
N LYS A 149 9.22 14.05 7.38
CA LYS A 149 8.83 14.99 8.44
C LYS A 149 7.35 14.87 8.80
N THR A 150 6.45 14.73 7.82
CA THR A 150 5.00 14.61 8.09
C THR A 150 4.66 13.31 8.83
N VAL A 151 5.34 12.20 8.50
CA VAL A 151 5.20 10.93 9.21
C VAL A 151 5.77 11.03 10.62
N ASN A 152 6.95 11.63 10.80
CA ASN A 152 7.50 11.93 12.12
C ASN A 152 6.54 12.78 12.96
N ASP A 153 5.96 13.84 12.39
CA ASP A 153 4.95 14.67 13.07
C ASP A 153 3.76 13.80 13.51
N ILE A 154 3.21 12.95 12.61
CA ILE A 154 2.12 12.01 12.91
C ILE A 154 2.48 11.05 14.05
N PHE A 155 3.73 10.61 14.20
CA PHE A 155 4.14 9.70 15.29
C PHE A 155 4.57 10.39 16.59
N THR A 156 5.01 11.65 16.56
CA THR A 156 5.64 12.33 17.72
C THR A 156 4.89 13.55 18.25
N LYS A 157 4.18 14.31 17.39
CA LYS A 157 3.55 15.59 17.74
C LYS A 157 2.22 15.37 18.46
N ASN A 158 1.95 16.11 19.55
CA ASN A 158 0.70 15.92 20.33
C ASN A 158 -0.26 17.11 20.23
N ASP A 159 0.25 18.29 19.86
CA ASP A 159 -0.52 19.50 19.62
C ASP A 159 -1.03 19.55 18.18
N TYR A 160 -2.32 19.32 17.98
CA TYR A 160 -3.02 19.55 16.71
C TYR A 160 -4.25 20.42 16.97
N SER A 161 -4.39 21.51 16.22
CA SER A 161 -5.52 22.45 16.35
C SER A 161 -6.83 21.92 15.76
N ASP A 162 -6.74 20.93 14.86
CA ASP A 162 -7.89 20.26 14.26
C ASP A 162 -8.17 18.94 14.99
N ALA A 163 -9.38 18.80 15.54
CA ALA A 163 -9.79 17.65 16.33
C ALA A 163 -9.96 16.37 15.50
N GLY A 164 -10.27 16.48 14.20
CA GLY A 164 -10.34 15.34 13.28
C GLY A 164 -8.93 14.80 12.96
N VAL A 165 -7.97 15.69 12.73
CA VAL A 165 -6.55 15.36 12.60
C VAL A 165 -6.03 14.72 13.88
N MET A 166 -6.34 15.28 15.05
CA MET A 166 -5.93 14.68 16.34
C MET A 166 -6.50 13.27 16.52
N LYS A 167 -7.80 13.07 16.25
CA LYS A 167 -8.46 11.77 16.33
C LYS A 167 -7.80 10.74 15.39
N ALA A 168 -7.53 11.11 14.15
CA ALA A 168 -6.88 10.23 13.17
C ALA A 168 -5.42 9.93 13.53
N VAL A 169 -4.66 10.90 14.08
CA VAL A 169 -3.30 10.65 14.60
C VAL A 169 -3.32 9.64 15.75
N VAL A 170 -4.27 9.75 16.67
CA VAL A 170 -4.45 8.78 17.76
C VAL A 170 -4.82 7.39 17.20
N ALA A 171 -5.72 7.31 16.23
CA ALA A 171 -6.12 6.07 15.58
C ALA A 171 -4.93 5.38 14.86
N VAL A 172 -4.18 6.12 14.04
CA VAL A 172 -2.95 5.64 13.37
C VAL A 172 -1.96 5.05 14.38
N ARG A 173 -1.68 5.75 15.48
CA ARG A 173 -0.79 5.26 16.55
C ARG A 173 -1.34 4.02 17.27
N GLN A 174 -2.65 3.88 17.40
CA GLN A 174 -3.28 2.69 17.98
C GLN A 174 -3.21 1.48 17.04
N TYR A 175 -3.48 1.66 15.75
CA TYR A 175 -3.31 0.63 14.74
C TYR A 175 -1.85 0.18 14.67
N ASP A 176 -0.89 1.12 14.64
CA ASP A 176 0.52 0.78 14.50
C ASP A 176 1.12 0.08 15.73
N LYS A 177 0.64 0.33 16.96
CA LYS A 177 1.03 -0.50 18.12
C LYS A 177 0.77 -2.01 17.88
N ARG A 178 -0.26 -2.35 17.10
CA ARG A 178 -0.52 -3.72 16.65
C ARG A 178 0.32 -4.05 15.42
N LEU A 179 0.14 -3.32 14.31
CA LEU A 179 0.80 -3.57 13.03
C LEU A 179 2.33 -3.58 13.17
N GLY A 180 2.93 -2.51 13.69
CA GLY A 180 4.36 -2.41 14.00
C GLY A 180 5.21 -2.15 12.77
N PHE A 181 4.80 -1.20 11.93
CA PHE A 181 5.58 -0.73 10.79
C PHE A 181 6.54 0.37 11.23
N SER A 182 7.75 0.40 10.67
CA SER A 182 8.71 1.45 10.93
C SER A 182 8.24 2.79 10.35
N GLN A 183 8.64 3.91 10.96
CA GLN A 183 8.36 5.23 10.36
C GLN A 183 8.94 5.37 8.95
N LYS A 184 10.02 4.63 8.62
CA LYS A 184 10.55 4.50 7.27
C LYS A 184 9.55 3.80 6.34
N TRP A 185 8.99 2.64 6.73
CA TRP A 185 7.97 1.94 5.96
C TRP A 185 6.77 2.83 5.65
N VAL A 186 6.28 3.57 6.66
CA VAL A 186 5.16 4.50 6.52
C VAL A 186 5.54 5.68 5.61
N THR A 187 6.77 6.19 5.72
CA THR A 187 7.31 7.25 4.83
C THR A 187 7.39 6.77 3.38
N ASP A 188 7.95 5.60 3.12
CA ASP A 188 8.08 5.01 1.79
C ASP A 188 6.70 4.74 1.17
N PHE A 189 5.76 4.20 1.96
CA PHE A 189 4.36 3.99 1.56
C PHE A 189 3.66 5.30 1.18
N VAL A 190 3.68 6.31 2.06
CA VAL A 190 3.03 7.60 1.82
C VAL A 190 3.67 8.32 0.64
N TYR A 191 4.99 8.34 0.54
CA TYR A 191 5.71 8.97 -0.55
C TYR A 191 5.34 8.32 -1.89
N GLN A 192 5.24 7.00 -1.94
CA GLN A 192 4.84 6.29 -3.14
C GLN A 192 3.38 6.59 -3.54
N VAL A 193 2.43 6.64 -2.59
CA VAL A 193 1.05 7.08 -2.85
C VAL A 193 1.00 8.53 -3.36
N VAL A 194 1.74 9.45 -2.73
CA VAL A 194 1.85 10.85 -3.17
C VAL A 194 2.43 10.98 -4.57
N MET A 195 3.45 10.19 -4.91
CA MET A 195 4.06 10.18 -6.24
C MET A 195 3.15 9.58 -7.31
N LEU A 196 2.29 8.62 -6.97
CA LEU A 196 1.24 8.10 -7.87
C LEU A 196 0.13 9.13 -8.08
N ALA A 197 -0.46 9.68 -7.01
CA ALA A 197 -1.48 10.71 -7.08
C ALA A 197 -0.99 11.99 -7.81
N LYS A 198 0.32 12.27 -7.80
CA LYS A 198 0.95 13.34 -8.61
C LYS A 198 1.07 13.02 -10.10
N LYS A 199 1.28 11.75 -10.48
CA LYS A 199 1.23 11.30 -11.88
C LYS A 199 -0.20 11.20 -12.41
N GLU A 200 -1.17 10.95 -11.53
CA GLU A 200 -2.57 10.71 -11.91
C GLU A 200 -3.38 11.98 -12.16
N LYS A 201 -2.88 13.16 -11.78
CA LYS A 201 -3.46 14.43 -12.24
C LYS A 201 -3.26 14.60 -13.75
N PRO A 202 -4.19 15.23 -14.49
CA PRO A 202 -3.87 15.78 -15.80
C PRO A 202 -2.64 16.69 -15.70
N LYS A 203 -1.87 16.82 -16.79
CA LYS A 203 -1.14 18.06 -16.96
C LYS A 203 -2.20 19.15 -17.15
N ASP A 204 -1.97 20.29 -16.52
CA ASP A 204 -2.74 21.49 -16.82
C ASP A 204 -2.17 22.02 -18.14
N ASP A 205 -2.68 21.49 -19.26
CA ASP A 205 -2.27 21.87 -20.61
C ASP A 205 -2.82 23.27 -20.88
N GLY A 206 -2.03 24.26 -20.46
CA GLY A 206 -2.45 25.65 -20.30
C GLY A 206 -2.98 26.29 -21.57
N LYS A 207 -4.08 27.04 -21.40
CA LYS A 207 -4.51 28.10 -22.32
C LYS A 207 -3.67 29.37 -22.11
#